data_AF-A0AB35BBK7-F1
#
_entry.id   AF-A0AB35BBK7-F1
#
_cell.length_a   1.000
_cell.length_b   1.000
_cell.length_c   1.000
_cell.angle_alpha   90.00
_cell.angle_beta   90.00
_cell.angle_gamma   90.00
#
_symmetry.space_group_name_H-M   'P 1'
#
loop_
_entity.id
_entity.type
_entity.pdbx_description
1 polymer ?
#
loop_
_entity_poly.entity_id
_entity_poly.type
_entity_poly.pdbx_seq_one_letter_code
_entity_poly.pdbx_strand_id
1 'polypeptide(L)'
;MPLHGLIIKAASTVVTGAVGVAAYNGARRIVARAPLREAAVTATEWGLRGARKAEEGAESARLTMADVVAEARERLGEEVPPPGVADVGHGHAH
;
A
#
# COMPACT_ATOMS: atom_id res chain seq x y z
N MET A 1 24.72 -6.39 -42.02
CA MET A 1 24.77 -5.19 -41.16
C MET A 1 24.23 -5.44 -39.73
N PRO A 2 24.71 -6.44 -38.96
CA PRO A 2 24.25 -6.65 -37.57
C PRO A 2 24.89 -5.68 -36.56
N LEU A 3 26.11 -5.23 -36.83
CA LEU A 3 26.89 -4.34 -35.93
C LEU A 3 26.21 -2.98 -35.72
N HIS A 4 25.62 -2.41 -36.77
CA HIS A 4 24.93 -1.12 -36.70
C HIS A 4 23.69 -1.17 -35.78
N GLY A 5 22.92 -2.26 -35.84
CA GLY A 5 21.76 -2.45 -34.96
C GLY A 5 22.17 -2.61 -33.49
N LEU A 6 23.29 -3.27 -33.22
CA LEU A 6 23.84 -3.42 -31.87
C LEU A 6 24.35 -2.08 -31.30
N ILE A 7 25.01 -1.26 -32.12
CA ILE A 7 25.46 0.08 -31.74
C ILE A 7 24.27 0.99 -31.41
N ILE A 8 23.23 1.00 -32.23
CA ILE A 8 22.02 1.81 -31.99
C ILE A 8 21.36 1.43 -30.67
N LYS A 9 21.27 0.13 -30.37
CA LYS A 9 20.65 -0.36 -29.13
C LYS A 9 21.49 -0.06 -27.88
N ALA A 10 22.80 -0.13 -27.99
CA ALA A 10 23.70 0.28 -26.92
C ALA A 10 23.57 1.79 -26.65
N ALA A 11 23.58 2.61 -27.71
CA ALA A 11 23.41 4.04 -27.60
C ALA A 11 22.08 4.44 -26.93
N SER A 12 20.97 3.81 -27.32
CA SER A 12 19.66 4.11 -26.71
C SER A 12 19.62 3.74 -25.23
N THR A 13 20.24 2.62 -24.83
CA THR A 13 20.32 2.19 -23.43
C THR A 13 21.12 3.19 -22.58
N VAL A 14 22.22 3.71 -23.11
CA VAL A 14 23.03 4.75 -22.45
C VAL A 14 22.23 6.05 -22.30
N VAL A 15 21.48 6.46 -23.33
CA VAL A 15 20.61 7.64 -23.27
C VAL A 15 19.54 7.46 -22.19
N THR A 16 18.86 6.32 -22.15
CA THR A 16 17.86 6.03 -21.10
C THR A 16 18.49 6.05 -19.71
N GLY A 17 19.69 5.45 -19.55
CA GLY A 17 20.43 5.51 -18.29
C GLY A 17 20.78 6.95 -17.88
N ALA A 18 21.26 7.77 -18.82
CA ALA A 18 21.60 9.18 -18.58
C ALA A 18 20.38 10.01 -18.17
N VAL A 19 19.22 9.78 -18.81
CA VAL A 19 17.95 10.42 -18.41
C VAL A 19 17.58 10.04 -16.99
N GLY A 20 17.70 8.76 -16.62
CA GLY A 20 17.45 8.30 -15.24
C GLY A 20 18.36 8.97 -14.22
N VAL A 21 19.67 9.06 -14.52
CA VAL A 21 20.65 9.74 -13.65
C VAL A 21 20.36 11.23 -13.52
N ALA A 22 19.97 11.89 -14.62
CA ALA A 22 19.60 13.31 -14.60
C ALA A 22 18.35 13.54 -13.74
N ALA A 23 17.32 12.71 -13.90
CA ALA A 23 16.10 12.76 -13.10
C ALA A 23 16.40 12.55 -11.60
N TYR A 24 17.20 11.53 -11.27
CA TYR A 24 17.60 11.25 -9.88
C TYR A 24 18.39 12.42 -9.28
N ASN A 25 19.39 12.95 -9.98
CA ASN A 25 20.20 14.05 -9.47
C ASN A 25 19.40 15.33 -9.33
N GLY A 26 18.45 15.61 -10.23
CA GLY A 26 17.49 16.71 -10.10
C GLY A 26 16.66 16.57 -8.84
N ALA A 27 16.03 15.41 -8.63
CA ALA A 27 15.24 15.12 -7.43
C ALA A 27 16.09 15.23 -6.15
N ARG A 28 17.28 14.63 -6.13
CA ARG A 28 18.21 14.68 -4.99
C ARG A 28 18.61 16.10 -4.62
N ARG A 29 18.84 16.97 -5.61
CA ARG A 29 19.17 18.39 -5.37
C ARG A 29 18.00 19.15 -4.75
N ILE A 30 16.78 18.88 -5.21
CA ILE A 30 15.56 19.47 -4.64
C ILE A 30 15.40 19.03 -3.19
N VAL A 31 15.50 17.72 -2.91
CA VAL A 31 15.43 17.17 -1.55
C VAL A 31 16.50 17.76 -0.64
N ALA A 32 17.74 17.90 -1.11
CA ALA A 32 18.84 18.47 -0.33
C ALA A 32 18.67 19.97 0.01
N ARG A 33 17.83 20.69 -0.74
CA ARG A 33 17.53 22.11 -0.53
C ARG A 33 16.17 22.33 0.13
N ALA A 34 15.36 21.29 0.24
CA ALA A 34 14.03 21.38 0.80
C ALA A 34 14.08 21.65 2.33
N PRO A 35 13.15 22.44 2.87
CA PRO A 35 13.03 22.61 4.31
C PRO A 35 12.64 21.26 4.94
N LEU A 36 13.62 20.61 5.60
CA LEU A 36 13.47 19.28 6.20
C LEU A 36 12.21 19.16 7.09
N ARG A 37 11.88 20.23 7.81
CA ARG A 37 10.71 20.29 8.69
C ARG A 37 9.40 20.21 7.92
N GLU A 38 9.26 20.95 6.82
CA GLU A 38 8.02 20.95 6.02
C GLU A 38 7.83 19.59 5.35
N ALA A 39 8.90 19.03 4.77
CA ALA A 39 8.87 17.69 4.18
C ALA A 39 8.47 16.62 5.21
N ALA A 40 9.02 16.68 6.43
CA ALA A 40 8.65 15.77 7.50
C ALA A 40 7.18 15.93 7.92
N VAL A 41 6.68 17.15 8.00
CA VAL A 41 5.27 17.42 8.33
C VAL A 41 4.35 16.90 7.23
N THR A 42 4.63 17.18 5.95
CA THR A 42 3.82 16.67 4.83
C THR A 42 3.85 15.14 4.77
N ALA A 43 5.03 14.52 4.96
CA ALA A 43 5.14 13.07 5.01
C ALA A 43 4.32 12.47 6.16
N THR A 44 4.34 13.13 7.33
CA THR A 44 3.54 12.72 8.49
C THR A 44 2.05 12.90 8.23
N GLU A 45 1.62 14.00 7.61
CA GLU A 45 0.23 14.26 7.24
C GLU A 45 -0.30 13.18 6.29
N TRP A 46 0.47 12.85 5.25
CA TRP A 46 0.14 11.75 4.34
C TRP A 46 0.11 10.40 5.05
N GLY A 47 1.05 10.16 5.97
CA GLY A 47 1.08 8.97 6.81
C GLY A 47 -0.18 8.83 7.66
N LEU A 48 -0.59 9.89 8.35
CA LEU A 48 -1.80 9.90 9.18
C LEU A 48 -3.07 9.70 8.35
N ARG A 49 -3.15 10.35 7.18
CA ARG A 49 -4.28 10.17 6.26
C ARG A 49 -4.32 8.75 5.70
N GLY A 50 -3.16 8.18 5.39
CA GLY A 50 -3.02 6.80 4.92
C GLY A 50 -3.42 5.79 5.98
N ALA A 51 -2.96 5.98 7.23
CA ALA A 51 -3.30 5.12 8.35
C ALA A 51 -4.81 5.05 8.59
N ARG A 52 -5.51 6.18 8.59
CA ARG A 52 -6.98 6.22 8.72
C ARG A 52 -7.69 5.44 7.62
N LYS A 53 -7.19 5.54 6.38
CA LYS A 53 -7.74 4.77 5.25
C LYS A 53 -7.44 3.27 5.36
N ALA A 54 -6.31 2.91 5.97
CA ALA A 54 -5.95 1.52 6.21
C ALA A 54 -6.84 0.87 7.27
N GLU A 55 -7.27 1.62 8.29
CA GLU A 55 -8.24 1.15 9.30
C GLU A 55 -9.58 0.77 8.66
N GLU A 56 -10.11 1.61 7.77
CA GLU A 56 -11.32 1.31 6.99
C GLU A 56 -11.16 0.03 6.15
N GLY A 57 -9.98 -0.15 5.54
CA GLY A 57 -9.66 -1.35 4.78
C GLY A 57 -9.54 -2.62 5.66
N ALA A 58 -9.01 -2.49 6.88
CA ALA A 58 -8.87 -3.61 7.81
C ALA A 58 -10.23 -4.14 8.29
N GLU A 59 -11.16 -3.24 8.62
CA GLU A 59 -12.52 -3.65 8.99
C GLU A 59 -13.25 -4.28 7.80
N SER A 60 -13.11 -3.68 6.61
CA SER A 60 -13.69 -4.24 5.39
C SER A 60 -13.16 -5.65 5.10
N ALA A 61 -11.84 -5.85 5.25
CA ALA A 61 -11.23 -7.17 5.09
C ALA A 61 -11.73 -8.18 6.13
N ARG A 62 -11.91 -7.76 7.39
CA ARG A 62 -12.47 -8.62 8.44
C ARG A 62 -13.88 -9.07 8.10
N LEU A 63 -14.73 -8.17 7.61
CA LEU A 63 -16.10 -8.50 7.19
C LEU A 63 -16.10 -9.45 5.99
N THR A 64 -15.30 -9.17 4.95
CA THR A 64 -15.18 -10.09 3.80
C THR A 64 -14.69 -11.47 4.20
N MET A 65 -13.75 -11.57 5.14
CA MET A 65 -13.30 -12.87 5.65
C MET A 65 -14.39 -13.59 6.44
N ALA A 66 -15.22 -12.86 7.19
CA ALA A 66 -16.38 -13.43 7.86
C ALA A 66 -17.39 -14.01 6.85
N ASP A 67 -17.64 -13.30 5.74
CA ASP A 67 -18.51 -13.77 4.65
C ASP A 67 -17.98 -15.07 4.02
N VAL A 68 -16.67 -15.15 3.75
CA VAL A 68 -16.03 -16.37 3.21
C VAL A 68 -16.14 -17.55 4.17
N VAL A 69 -15.93 -17.32 5.47
CA VAL A 69 -16.06 -18.38 6.49
C VAL A 69 -17.51 -18.84 6.62
N ALA A 70 -18.47 -17.92 6.55
CA ALA A 70 -19.89 -18.25 6.54
C ALA A 70 -20.26 -19.13 5.34
N GLU A 71 -19.83 -18.75 4.13
CA GLU A 71 -20.05 -19.54 2.91
C GLU A 71 -19.42 -20.93 3.00
N ALA A 72 -18.21 -21.05 3.56
CA ALA A 72 -17.54 -22.33 3.74
C ALA A 72 -18.29 -23.26 4.71
N ARG A 73 -18.84 -22.71 5.81
CA ARG A 73 -19.64 -23.47 6.79
C ARG A 73 -20.97 -23.93 6.22
N GLU A 74 -21.65 -23.08 5.46
CA GLU A 74 -22.88 -23.44 4.76
C GLU A 74 -22.66 -24.64 3.83
N ARG A 75 -21.54 -24.65 3.08
CA ARG A 75 -21.17 -25.79 2.22
C ARG A 75 -20.87 -27.07 2.98
N LEU A 76 -20.41 -26.96 4.23
CA LEU A 76 -20.17 -28.10 5.12
C LEU A 76 -21.46 -28.59 5.82
N GLY A 77 -22.58 -27.88 5.65
CA GLY A 77 -23.83 -28.15 6.36
C GLY A 77 -23.80 -27.73 7.83
N GLU A 78 -22.87 -26.86 8.21
CA GLU A 78 -22.76 -26.28 9.55
C GLU A 78 -23.56 -24.98 9.65
N GLU A 79 -24.31 -24.81 10.73
CA GLU A 79 -25.08 -23.58 10.98
C GLU A 79 -24.13 -22.45 11.40
N VAL A 80 -24.19 -21.31 10.71
CA VAL A 80 -23.32 -20.15 11.01
C VAL A 80 -23.89 -19.40 12.21
N PRO A 81 -23.13 -19.27 13.33
CA PRO A 81 -23.58 -18.47 14.47
C PRO A 81 -23.83 -17.02 14.04
N PRO A 82 -24.91 -16.37 14.52
CA PRO A 82 -25.24 -15.02 14.10
C PRO A 82 -24.11 -14.03 14.45
N PRO A 83 -23.77 -13.09 13.54
CA PRO A 83 -22.69 -12.14 13.76
C PRO A 83 -23.00 -11.28 15.00
N GLY A 84 -22.07 -11.28 15.95
CA GLY A 84 -22.18 -10.53 17.22
C GLY A 84 -22.26 -11.41 18.48
N VAL A 85 -22.44 -12.73 18.35
CA VAL A 85 -22.36 -13.66 19.50
C VAL A 85 -20.91 -14.10 19.73
N ALA A 86 -20.00 -13.14 19.86
CA ALA A 86 -18.83 -13.38 20.69
C ALA A 86 -19.32 -13.12 22.12
N ASP A 87 -19.33 -14.14 22.97
CA ASP A 87 -19.55 -14.02 24.42
C ASP A 87 -18.39 -13.20 25.03
N VAL A 88 -18.36 -11.91 24.74
CA VAL A 88 -17.52 -10.93 25.42
C VAL A 88 -18.36 -10.48 26.60
N GLY A 89 -18.24 -11.21 27.71
CA GLY A 89 -19.02 -11.01 28.92
C GLY A 89 -19.26 -9.54 29.24
N HIS A 90 -20.51 -9.10 29.04
CA HIS A 90 -20.97 -7.76 29.41
C HIS A 90 -21.16 -7.70 30.94
N GLY A 91 -20.05 -7.52 31.66
CA GLY A 91 -20.04 -7.21 33.08
C GLY A 91 -20.25 -5.71 33.31
N HIS A 92 -21.50 -5.26 33.36
CA HIS A 92 -21.81 -3.95 33.94
C HIS A 92 -22.07 -4.14 35.45
N ALA A 93 -21.11 -3.73 36.28
CA ALA A 93 -21.36 -3.50 37.70
C ALA A 93 -22.10 -2.17 37.84
N HIS A 94 -23.31 -2.23 38.40
CA HIS A 94 -24.11 -1.07 38.79
C HIS A 94 -23.58 -0.42 40.07
#